data_AF-A0A9D2GRY7-F1
#
_entry.id   AF-A0A9D2GRY7-F1
#
_cell.length_a   1.000
_cell.length_b   1.000
_cell.length_c   1.000
_cell.angle_alpha   90.00
_cell.angle_beta   90.00
_cell.angle_gamma   90.00
#
_symmetry.space_group_name_H-M   'P 1'
#
loop_
_entity.id
_entity.type
_entity.pdbx_description
1 polymer ?
#
loop_
_entity_poly.entity_id
_entity_poly.type
_entity_poly.pdbx_seq_one_letter_code
_entity_poly.pdbx_strand_id
1 'polypeptide(L)'
;MEREFFVPAEGADTSAACLVENPVKGGVLKAQSDVDWISNINCGSADVAMSVAPNDSRQERTAVMTVVYEYGDGDTVCTEFNIVQACVEIDADYVLEATEFNGVYFGSQYGHKGEHCYNVYLSDKPMENSYMVDGGTYYLFDLFTVEPENSLNPQPAPGTYILGEDRETESMTFTPDNSCRFYQRGTGMPEQLFFTAGTLEISYEGDVAVYDAVLTDTEGKVHHVSYTGQSRFIYDGMTEFHALEQDLDFEVLVTEASWLANAGDLMEISITFTDMNLDGDGYIIPPGSILYVDVFMPFNENGELTPGTYSFDNKPGTANSLCPGEMTQESMYPSGTYADYIDESEIAYTGLISSGKMTVSGNAGNYGIECEFVTAEGHSVKCTYSGLLVVKNLPEGFSTLTQDYKLDLSATVGEIVFWGDYYEGGENWMIYLDPSDGVTGDAFMAEIVVPDGTGVSGGIPTGTYKPASGLNPLPGEYVTGQISSDGNSFIGTMYLGDYVTDGQQTYPRAFAPAISGDLNIVNLGNGAYELSFTFMDDKGHEWTGEWSGNMAVSDGTEDLSVSKVCRRR
;
A
#
# COMPACT_ATOMS: atom_id res chain seq x y z
N MET A 1 26.99 32.55 -49.24
CA MET A 1 25.97 32.56 -48.18
C MET A 1 26.36 31.50 -47.16
N GLU A 2 26.26 31.79 -45.87
CA GLU A 2 26.36 30.74 -44.84
C GLU A 2 25.22 29.74 -45.04
N ARG A 3 25.50 28.45 -44.86
CA ARG A 3 24.49 27.40 -45.11
C ARG A 3 23.46 27.28 -43.99
N GLU A 4 23.78 27.83 -42.81
CA GLU A 4 22.95 27.79 -41.61
C GLU A 4 22.92 29.17 -40.98
N PHE A 5 21.74 29.57 -40.53
CA PHE A 5 21.47 30.86 -39.92
C PHE A 5 20.74 30.62 -38.59
N PHE A 6 21.40 30.93 -37.47
CA PHE A 6 20.91 30.62 -36.14
C PHE A 6 20.06 31.74 -35.56
N VAL A 7 18.92 31.39 -34.96
CA VAL A 7 17.97 32.31 -34.32
C VAL A 7 17.68 31.83 -32.91
N PRO A 8 17.64 32.72 -31.90
CA PRO A 8 17.30 32.32 -30.54
C PRO A 8 15.82 31.92 -30.40
N ALA A 9 15.50 31.22 -29.32
CA ALA A 9 14.17 30.66 -29.07
C ALA A 9 13.08 31.74 -28.98
N GLU A 10 13.40 32.93 -28.45
CA GLU A 10 12.47 34.06 -28.33
C GLU A 10 12.04 34.63 -29.69
N GLY A 11 12.68 34.19 -30.79
CA GLY A 11 12.48 34.74 -32.11
C GLY A 11 13.15 36.10 -32.28
N ALA A 12 13.20 36.58 -33.52
CA ALA A 12 13.80 37.87 -33.84
C ALA A 12 13.38 38.36 -35.23
N ASP A 13 13.34 39.68 -35.39
CA ASP A 13 13.50 40.31 -36.70
C ASP A 13 14.98 40.28 -37.07
N THR A 14 15.30 39.62 -38.18
CA THR A 14 16.68 39.29 -38.54
C THR A 14 16.94 39.37 -40.04
N SER A 15 18.21 39.33 -40.44
CA SER A 15 18.61 39.44 -41.85
C SER A 15 19.79 38.54 -42.18
N ALA A 16 19.65 37.72 -43.22
CA ALA A 16 20.73 36.89 -43.74
C ALA A 16 21.42 37.59 -44.92
N ALA A 17 22.76 37.67 -44.88
CA ALA A 17 23.53 38.30 -45.95
C ALA A 17 23.44 37.52 -47.26
N CYS A 18 23.01 38.20 -48.33
CA CYS A 18 22.84 37.63 -49.66
C CYS A 18 23.46 38.54 -50.73
N LEU A 19 24.58 38.09 -51.31
CA LEU A 19 25.27 38.83 -52.38
C LEU A 19 24.99 38.19 -53.74
N VAL A 20 24.43 38.96 -54.67
CA VAL A 20 24.35 38.59 -56.09
C VAL A 20 25.66 38.99 -56.76
N GLU A 21 26.49 38.02 -57.14
CA GLU A 21 27.70 38.27 -57.90
C GLU A 21 27.37 38.58 -59.36
N ASN A 22 27.91 39.70 -59.89
CA ASN A 22 27.66 40.19 -61.25
C ASN A 22 26.17 40.44 -61.57
N PRO A 23 25.50 41.36 -60.83
CA PRO A 23 24.07 41.59 -61.00
C PRO A 23 23.75 42.12 -62.42
N VAL A 24 22.77 41.49 -63.06
CA VAL A 24 22.22 41.91 -64.36
C VAL A 24 21.23 43.06 -64.15
N LYS A 25 21.32 44.11 -64.98
CA LYS A 25 20.40 45.25 -64.91
C LYS A 25 18.95 44.79 -65.07
N GLY A 26 18.12 45.06 -64.06
CA GLY A 26 16.69 44.70 -64.04
C GLY A 26 16.38 43.33 -63.41
N GLY A 27 17.38 42.60 -62.91
CA GLY A 27 17.14 41.37 -62.17
C GLY A 27 16.51 41.62 -60.78
N VAL A 28 15.80 40.62 -60.28
CA VAL A 28 15.01 40.69 -59.05
C VAL A 28 15.36 39.52 -58.15
N LEU A 29 15.67 39.81 -56.88
CA LEU A 29 15.86 38.81 -55.84
C LEU A 29 14.52 38.53 -55.15
N LYS A 30 14.20 37.26 -54.98
CA LYS A 30 13.01 36.76 -54.26
C LYS A 30 13.45 35.71 -53.27
N ALA A 31 12.78 35.64 -52.12
CA ALA A 31 13.02 34.61 -51.12
C ALA A 31 11.68 34.12 -50.58
N GLN A 32 11.64 32.84 -50.21
CA GLN A 32 10.46 32.20 -49.66
C GLN A 32 10.84 31.08 -48.69
N SER A 33 9.95 30.82 -47.75
CA SER A 33 9.98 29.64 -46.87
C SER A 33 8.58 29.06 -46.79
N ASP A 34 8.49 27.75 -46.59
CA ASP A 34 7.22 27.00 -46.58
C ASP A 34 6.62 26.85 -45.17
N VAL A 35 7.23 27.47 -44.16
CA VAL A 35 6.78 27.43 -42.77
C VAL A 35 6.09 28.73 -42.37
N ASP A 36 5.13 28.65 -41.46
CA ASP A 36 4.32 29.78 -40.98
C ASP A 36 5.00 30.62 -39.89
N TRP A 37 5.97 30.06 -39.16
CA TRP A 37 6.75 30.73 -38.14
C TRP A 37 7.84 31.67 -38.69
N ILE A 38 7.99 31.74 -40.02
CA ILE A 38 8.82 32.73 -40.72
C ILE A 38 7.91 33.63 -41.55
N SER A 39 7.99 34.94 -41.34
CA SER A 39 7.13 35.92 -42.00
C SER A 39 7.89 37.17 -42.41
N ASN A 40 7.19 38.12 -43.04
CA ASN A 40 7.73 39.43 -43.46
C ASN A 40 9.02 39.35 -44.30
N ILE A 41 9.14 38.30 -45.12
CA ILE A 41 10.33 38.08 -45.95
C ILE A 41 10.46 39.21 -46.97
N ASN A 42 11.58 39.93 -46.94
CA ASN A 42 11.87 41.03 -47.85
C ASN A 42 13.30 40.94 -48.36
N CYS A 43 13.47 41.02 -49.68
CA CYS A 43 14.78 40.94 -50.32
C CYS A 43 15.33 42.35 -50.58
N GLY A 44 16.38 42.71 -49.86
CA GLY A 44 17.17 43.91 -50.13
C GLY A 44 18.23 43.68 -51.21
N SER A 45 19.10 44.67 -51.41
CA SER A 45 20.18 44.58 -52.40
C SER A 45 21.38 43.73 -51.93
N ALA A 46 21.44 43.40 -50.64
CA ALA A 46 22.56 42.67 -50.04
C ALA A 46 22.14 41.66 -48.95
N ASP A 47 20.84 41.53 -48.70
CA ASP A 47 20.28 40.77 -47.59
C ASP A 47 18.86 40.27 -47.87
N VAL A 48 18.47 39.24 -47.14
CA VAL A 48 17.09 38.78 -47.02
C VAL A 48 16.67 39.01 -45.57
N ALA A 49 15.79 39.98 -45.35
CA ALA A 49 15.20 40.28 -44.05
C ALA A 49 13.96 39.43 -43.82
N MET A 50 13.75 38.99 -42.57
CA MET A 50 12.61 38.15 -42.18
C MET A 50 12.30 38.33 -40.69
N SER A 51 11.07 37.99 -40.31
CA SER A 51 10.62 37.88 -38.92
C SER A 51 10.48 36.41 -38.55
N VAL A 52 11.18 35.96 -37.53
CA VAL A 52 11.10 34.60 -36.99
C VAL A 52 10.32 34.65 -35.69
N ALA A 53 9.19 33.95 -35.62
CA ALA A 53 8.35 33.88 -34.43
C ALA A 53 9.03 33.09 -33.29
N PRO A 54 8.66 33.32 -32.01
CA PRO A 54 9.16 32.51 -30.91
C PRO A 54 8.95 31.01 -31.15
N ASN A 55 9.93 30.20 -30.73
CA ASN A 55 9.83 28.76 -30.62
C ASN A 55 9.56 28.41 -29.16
N ASP A 56 8.30 28.16 -28.82
CA ASP A 56 7.90 27.78 -27.46
C ASP A 56 8.09 26.27 -27.20
N SER A 57 8.68 25.53 -28.15
CA SER A 57 8.94 24.10 -28.01
C SER A 57 10.32 23.82 -27.40
N ARG A 58 10.46 22.62 -26.82
CA ARG A 58 11.73 22.09 -26.28
C ARG A 58 12.62 21.46 -27.35
N GLN A 59 12.22 21.53 -28.62
CA GLN A 59 12.99 21.00 -29.75
C GLN A 59 13.47 22.13 -30.64
N GLU A 60 14.71 22.00 -31.10
CA GLU A 60 15.23 22.86 -32.16
C GLU A 60 14.37 22.64 -33.41
N ARG A 61 14.00 23.72 -34.10
CA ARG A 61 13.28 23.63 -35.37
C ARG A 61 14.09 24.25 -36.49
N THR A 62 14.08 23.57 -37.64
CA THR A 62 14.81 24.01 -38.84
C THR A 62 13.84 24.22 -40.00
N ALA A 63 14.06 25.29 -40.76
CA ALA A 63 13.38 25.52 -42.04
C ALA A 63 14.37 25.86 -43.14
N VAL A 64 14.03 25.50 -44.38
CA VAL A 64 14.79 25.92 -45.57
C VAL A 64 14.26 27.26 -46.06
N MET A 65 15.17 28.20 -46.31
CA MET A 65 14.91 29.43 -47.04
C MET A 65 15.45 29.29 -48.47
N THR A 66 14.54 29.38 -49.44
CA THR A 66 14.90 29.34 -50.86
C THR A 66 15.02 30.76 -51.41
N VAL A 67 16.16 31.09 -51.99
CA VAL A 67 16.45 32.40 -52.58
C VAL A 67 16.66 32.26 -54.08
N VAL A 68 15.86 32.99 -54.85
CA VAL A 68 15.85 32.97 -56.31
C VAL A 68 16.21 34.36 -56.85
N TYR A 69 17.26 34.42 -57.66
CA TYR A 69 17.58 35.60 -58.45
C TYR A 69 17.13 35.38 -59.89
N GLU A 70 16.16 36.17 -60.34
CA GLU A 70 15.58 36.13 -61.69
C GLU A 70 16.16 37.28 -62.52
N TYR A 71 16.64 36.99 -63.73
CA TYR A 71 17.25 37.99 -64.63
C TYR A 71 17.03 37.66 -66.11
N GLY A 72 17.25 38.66 -66.98
CA GLY A 72 17.10 38.48 -68.42
C GLY A 72 15.67 38.11 -68.83
N ASP A 73 15.54 37.26 -69.86
CA ASP A 73 14.25 36.76 -70.35
C ASP A 73 13.77 35.52 -69.54
N GLY A 74 13.87 35.60 -68.20
CA GLY A 74 13.37 34.57 -67.27
C GLY A 74 14.38 33.53 -66.81
N ASP A 75 15.68 33.80 -66.95
CA ASP A 75 16.72 32.95 -66.37
C ASP A 75 16.74 33.10 -64.84
N THR A 76 17.01 32.00 -64.13
CA THR A 76 17.05 32.00 -62.67
C THR A 76 18.31 31.33 -62.14
N VAL A 77 18.81 31.86 -61.01
CA VAL A 77 19.79 31.20 -60.16
C VAL A 77 19.17 31.03 -58.78
N CYS A 78 19.26 29.83 -58.23
CA CYS A 78 18.69 29.47 -56.94
C CYS A 78 19.78 29.09 -55.93
N THR A 79 19.60 29.49 -54.68
CA THR A 79 20.39 29.01 -53.55
C THR A 79 19.49 28.81 -52.34
N GLU A 80 19.95 28.01 -51.39
CA GLU A 80 19.21 27.65 -50.18
C GLU A 80 20.12 27.80 -48.97
N PHE A 81 19.51 28.18 -47.85
CA PHE A 81 20.13 28.11 -46.54
C PHE A 81 19.11 27.69 -45.49
N ASN A 82 19.59 27.09 -44.41
CA ASN A 82 18.76 26.66 -43.30
C ASN A 82 18.65 27.78 -42.26
N ILE A 83 17.45 27.98 -41.75
CA ILE A 83 17.18 28.78 -40.55
C ILE A 83 16.98 27.79 -39.42
N VAL A 84 17.90 27.80 -38.46
CA VAL A 84 17.92 26.91 -37.30
C VAL A 84 17.54 27.74 -36.09
N GLN A 85 16.38 27.47 -35.50
CA GLN A 85 15.89 28.18 -34.33
C GLN A 85 16.02 27.31 -33.09
N ALA A 86 16.74 27.84 -32.08
CA ALA A 86 16.92 27.19 -30.79
C ALA A 86 15.58 26.87 -30.10
N CYS A 87 15.59 25.87 -29.22
CA CYS A 87 14.48 25.58 -28.31
C CYS A 87 14.52 26.47 -27.07
N VAL A 88 13.40 26.54 -26.34
CA VAL A 88 13.34 27.20 -25.04
C VAL A 88 14.29 26.50 -24.06
N GLU A 89 15.23 27.23 -23.48
CA GLU A 89 16.03 26.74 -22.34
C GLU A 89 15.19 26.78 -21.06
N ILE A 90 15.27 25.70 -20.27
CA ILE A 90 14.64 25.64 -18.95
C ILE A 90 15.66 26.13 -17.92
N ASP A 91 15.36 27.26 -17.27
CA ASP A 91 16.14 27.74 -16.12
C ASP A 91 15.78 26.91 -14.88
N ALA A 92 16.41 25.73 -14.77
CA ALA A 92 16.17 24.78 -13.69
C ALA A 92 17.22 24.91 -12.57
N ASP A 93 16.77 24.88 -11.31
CA ASP A 93 17.64 24.77 -10.14
C ASP A 93 18.30 23.39 -10.06
N TYR A 94 17.60 22.35 -10.52
CA TYR A 94 18.07 20.97 -10.54
C TYR A 94 17.90 20.35 -11.93
N VAL A 95 18.97 19.76 -12.46
CA VAL A 95 18.96 19.05 -13.74
C VAL A 95 19.40 17.61 -13.52
N LEU A 96 18.59 16.67 -14.00
CA LEU A 96 18.94 15.25 -14.04
C LEU A 96 18.71 14.70 -15.46
N GLU A 97 19.80 14.35 -16.13
CA GLU A 97 19.75 13.45 -17.28
C GLU A 97 19.80 12.00 -16.74
N ALA A 98 18.63 11.39 -16.56
CA ALA A 98 18.51 10.05 -16.02
C ALA A 98 19.08 9.02 -16.99
N THR A 99 19.85 8.08 -16.47
CA THR A 99 20.42 6.96 -17.23
C THR A 99 19.69 5.65 -16.96
N GLU A 100 18.85 5.62 -15.94
CA GLU A 100 18.20 4.42 -15.42
C GLU A 100 16.68 4.62 -15.36
N PHE A 101 15.95 3.57 -15.75
CA PHE A 101 14.50 3.51 -15.76
C PHE A 101 14.02 2.29 -14.98
N ASN A 102 13.07 2.48 -14.08
CA ASN A 102 12.33 1.38 -13.45
C ASN A 102 10.84 1.69 -13.49
N GLY A 103 10.05 0.77 -14.06
CA GLY A 103 8.62 0.94 -14.25
C GLY A 103 7.82 -0.21 -13.67
N VAL A 104 6.74 0.11 -12.97
CA VAL A 104 5.75 -0.85 -12.49
C VAL A 104 4.38 -0.47 -13.02
N TYR A 105 3.65 -1.46 -13.56
CA TYR A 105 2.28 -1.29 -14.04
C TYR A 105 1.32 -2.04 -13.13
N PHE A 106 0.28 -1.34 -12.68
CA PHE A 106 -0.68 -1.81 -11.66
C PHE A 106 -2.09 -2.06 -12.20
N GLY A 107 -2.28 -2.07 -13.52
CA GLY A 107 -3.65 -2.15 -14.07
C GLY A 107 -4.50 -0.93 -13.70
N SER A 108 -5.82 -1.11 -13.65
CA SER A 108 -6.77 -0.07 -13.24
C SER A 108 -7.00 0.02 -11.73
N GLN A 109 -6.25 -0.74 -10.94
CA GLN A 109 -6.52 -1.00 -9.52
C GLN A 109 -6.55 0.25 -8.65
N TYR A 110 -5.76 1.27 -9.01
CA TYR A 110 -5.68 2.54 -8.29
C TYR A 110 -6.45 3.68 -8.99
N GLY A 111 -7.11 3.43 -10.12
CA GLY A 111 -7.90 4.44 -10.83
C GLY A 111 -9.33 4.55 -10.30
N HIS A 112 -9.77 5.75 -9.95
CA HIS A 112 -11.12 6.00 -9.43
C HIS A 112 -12.25 5.73 -10.44
N LYS A 113 -11.96 5.81 -11.74
CA LYS A 113 -12.94 5.61 -12.83
C LYS A 113 -12.42 4.61 -13.86
N GLY A 114 -11.49 3.74 -13.47
CA GLY A 114 -10.86 2.74 -14.33
C GLY A 114 -9.62 3.24 -15.07
N GLU A 115 -9.05 4.37 -14.67
CA GLU A 115 -7.74 4.79 -15.17
C GLU A 115 -6.65 3.79 -14.75
N HIS A 116 -5.70 3.55 -15.65
CA HIS A 116 -4.59 2.64 -15.46
C HIS A 116 -3.41 3.36 -14.80
N CYS A 117 -2.83 2.71 -13.80
CA CYS A 117 -1.80 3.25 -12.91
C CYS A 117 -0.40 2.70 -13.22
N TYR A 118 0.59 3.59 -13.21
CA TYR A 118 2.00 3.25 -13.43
C TYR A 118 2.89 4.00 -12.43
N ASN A 119 3.83 3.30 -11.79
CA ASN A 119 4.96 3.96 -11.16
C ASN A 119 6.15 3.99 -12.10
N VAL A 120 6.72 5.18 -12.31
CA VAL A 120 7.91 5.40 -13.13
C VAL A 120 8.99 6.05 -12.29
N TYR A 121 10.13 5.37 -12.16
CA TYR A 121 11.35 5.91 -11.59
C TYR A 121 12.34 6.29 -12.70
N LEU A 122 12.75 7.56 -12.70
CA LEU A 122 13.88 8.06 -13.50
C LEU A 122 15.03 8.41 -12.56
N SER A 123 16.24 7.89 -12.82
CA SER A 123 17.36 8.02 -11.88
C SER A 123 18.75 8.05 -12.51
N ASP A 124 19.73 8.53 -11.73
CA ASP A 124 21.17 8.50 -12.07
C ASP A 124 21.87 7.20 -11.64
N LYS A 125 21.16 6.32 -10.91
CA LYS A 125 21.68 5.05 -10.41
C LYS A 125 20.64 3.95 -10.48
N PRO A 126 21.04 2.70 -10.78
CA PRO A 126 20.12 1.59 -10.79
C PRO A 126 19.58 1.32 -9.38
N MET A 127 18.41 0.70 -9.30
CA MET A 127 17.89 0.12 -8.06
C MET A 127 18.41 -1.32 -7.93
N GLU A 128 18.75 -1.75 -6.71
CA GLU A 128 19.21 -3.11 -6.42
C GLU A 128 18.13 -3.87 -5.63
N ASN A 129 17.60 -4.97 -6.18
CA ASN A 129 16.49 -5.74 -5.59
C ASN A 129 15.29 -4.86 -5.18
N SER A 130 14.92 -3.90 -6.03
CA SER A 130 13.85 -2.91 -5.79
C SER A 130 14.14 -1.88 -4.68
N TYR A 131 15.39 -1.79 -4.20
CA TYR A 131 15.80 -0.76 -3.24
C TYR A 131 16.68 0.31 -3.90
N MET A 132 16.50 1.56 -3.48
CA MET A 132 17.37 2.69 -3.84
C MET A 132 18.75 2.49 -3.24
N VAL A 133 19.80 2.84 -3.98
CA VAL A 133 21.19 2.70 -3.53
C VAL A 133 21.76 4.04 -3.06
N ASP A 134 22.71 3.98 -2.13
CA ASP A 134 23.34 5.16 -1.53
C ASP A 134 23.90 6.13 -2.58
N GLY A 135 23.59 7.42 -2.39
CA GLY A 135 24.00 8.52 -3.26
C GLY A 135 23.23 8.62 -4.58
N GLY A 136 22.16 7.85 -4.78
CA GLY A 136 21.29 7.97 -5.95
C GLY A 136 20.20 9.02 -5.78
N THR A 137 19.86 9.67 -6.89
CA THR A 137 18.71 10.58 -7.02
C THR A 137 17.65 9.92 -7.89
N TYR A 138 16.44 9.81 -7.38
CA TYR A 138 15.34 9.12 -8.05
C TYR A 138 14.13 10.05 -8.13
N TYR A 139 13.50 10.15 -9.29
CA TYR A 139 12.22 10.84 -9.46
C TYR A 139 11.15 9.79 -9.69
N LEU A 140 10.20 9.72 -8.78
CA LEU A 140 9.01 8.89 -8.89
C LEU A 140 7.87 9.70 -9.49
N PHE A 141 7.23 9.13 -10.51
CA PHE A 141 5.96 9.59 -11.03
C PHE A 141 4.93 8.47 -10.90
N ASP A 142 3.83 8.76 -10.22
CA ASP A 142 2.67 7.88 -10.10
C ASP A 142 1.60 8.35 -11.10
N LEU A 143 1.59 7.71 -12.28
CA LEU A 143 0.87 8.13 -13.48
C LEU A 143 -0.50 7.46 -13.59
N PHE A 144 -1.49 8.23 -14.04
CA PHE A 144 -2.81 7.73 -14.43
C PHE A 144 -3.09 8.00 -15.90
N THR A 145 -3.50 6.98 -16.64
CA THR A 145 -3.81 7.06 -18.09
C THR A 145 -4.90 6.09 -18.49
N VAL A 146 -5.31 6.08 -19.75
CA VAL A 146 -6.17 5.05 -20.33
C VAL A 146 -5.46 3.68 -20.38
N GLU A 147 -6.25 2.61 -20.57
CA GLU A 147 -5.77 1.25 -20.78
C GLU A 147 -4.66 1.18 -21.85
N PRO A 148 -3.56 0.43 -21.62
CA PRO A 148 -2.49 0.29 -22.59
C PRO A 148 -2.95 -0.42 -23.86
N GLU A 149 -2.46 0.01 -25.03
CA GLU A 149 -2.78 -0.64 -26.31
C GLU A 149 -2.33 -2.12 -26.38
N ASN A 150 -1.32 -2.50 -25.60
CA ASN A 150 -0.79 -3.85 -25.53
C ASN A 150 -0.60 -4.28 -24.07
N SER A 151 -1.49 -5.13 -23.57
CA SER A 151 -1.44 -5.66 -22.21
C SER A 151 -0.20 -6.51 -21.91
N LEU A 152 0.47 -7.09 -22.92
CA LEU A 152 1.70 -7.87 -22.74
C LEU A 152 2.97 -7.00 -22.71
N ASN A 153 2.86 -5.73 -23.10
CA ASN A 153 3.90 -4.73 -22.98
C ASN A 153 3.26 -3.38 -22.62
N PRO A 154 2.79 -3.23 -21.38
CA PRO A 154 1.95 -2.11 -20.97
C PRO A 154 2.79 -0.85 -20.91
N GLN A 155 2.60 0.05 -21.87
CA GLN A 155 3.22 1.37 -21.91
C GLN A 155 2.16 2.42 -21.56
N PRO A 156 2.48 3.45 -20.77
CA PRO A 156 1.58 4.57 -20.57
C PRO A 156 1.28 5.27 -21.91
N ALA A 157 0.11 5.90 -22.04
CA ALA A 157 -0.21 6.60 -23.27
C ALA A 157 0.76 7.78 -23.49
N PRO A 158 1.26 8.01 -24.72
CA PRO A 158 2.09 9.17 -24.99
C PRO A 158 1.29 10.47 -24.83
N GLY A 159 1.98 11.53 -24.42
CA GLY A 159 1.41 12.86 -24.24
C GLY A 159 1.97 13.56 -23.02
N THR A 160 1.31 14.66 -22.63
CA THR A 160 1.69 15.48 -21.48
C THR A 160 0.85 15.10 -20.27
N TYR A 161 1.53 14.59 -19.24
CA TYR A 161 0.97 14.37 -17.92
C TYR A 161 1.18 15.63 -17.08
N ILE A 162 0.15 16.05 -16.36
CA ILE A 162 0.19 17.23 -15.49
C ILE A 162 0.09 16.77 -14.04
N LEU A 163 0.78 17.44 -13.10
CA LEU A 163 0.57 17.18 -11.68
C LEU A 163 -0.91 17.39 -11.34
N GLY A 164 -1.57 16.33 -10.88
CA GLY A 164 -2.99 16.32 -10.56
C GLY A 164 -3.32 16.98 -9.22
N GLU A 165 -4.60 16.90 -8.85
CA GLU A 165 -5.05 17.28 -7.52
C GLU A 165 -4.80 16.13 -6.53
N ASP A 166 -4.68 16.46 -5.24
CA ASP A 166 -4.53 15.50 -4.14
C ASP A 166 -5.63 14.43 -4.22
N ARG A 167 -5.22 13.15 -4.25
CA ARG A 167 -6.11 11.98 -4.29
C ARG A 167 -6.99 11.89 -5.53
N GLU A 168 -6.69 12.57 -6.62
CA GLU A 168 -7.42 12.42 -7.87
C GLU A 168 -6.59 11.63 -8.90
N THR A 169 -7.27 10.84 -9.71
CA THR A 169 -6.64 9.86 -10.63
C THR A 169 -6.98 10.17 -12.09
N GLU A 170 -7.22 11.44 -12.41
CA GLU A 170 -7.65 11.83 -13.75
C GLU A 170 -6.63 11.37 -14.81
N SER A 171 -7.12 10.86 -15.93
CA SER A 171 -6.26 10.41 -17.03
C SER A 171 -5.33 11.54 -17.52
N MET A 172 -4.10 11.20 -17.87
CA MET A 172 -3.02 12.12 -18.23
C MET A 172 -2.57 13.00 -17.06
N THR A 173 -2.53 12.44 -15.85
CA THR A 173 -1.97 13.11 -14.66
C THR A 173 -0.97 12.24 -13.94
N PHE A 174 -0.16 12.87 -13.09
CA PHE A 174 0.58 12.18 -12.04
C PHE A 174 0.22 12.78 -10.69
N THR A 175 0.06 11.96 -9.65
CA THR A 175 -0.49 12.44 -8.36
C THR A 175 0.59 13.10 -7.47
N PRO A 176 0.27 14.21 -6.77
CA PRO A 176 1.12 14.76 -5.73
C PRO A 176 1.27 13.87 -4.49
N ASP A 177 0.40 12.87 -4.30
CA ASP A 177 0.42 11.97 -3.13
C ASP A 177 1.71 11.12 -3.10
N ASN A 178 2.11 10.63 -4.28
CA ASN A 178 3.20 9.66 -4.42
C ASN A 178 4.35 10.17 -5.31
N SER A 179 4.11 11.18 -6.16
CA SER A 179 5.15 11.69 -7.05
C SER A 179 6.09 12.63 -6.30
N CYS A 180 7.35 12.23 -6.20
CA CYS A 180 8.37 12.99 -5.48
C CYS A 180 9.78 12.68 -5.97
N ARG A 181 10.73 13.51 -5.58
CA ARG A 181 12.16 13.23 -5.69
C ARG A 181 12.66 12.59 -4.40
N PHE A 182 13.37 11.48 -4.54
CA PHE A 182 14.13 10.83 -3.49
C PHE A 182 15.62 11.11 -3.63
N TYR A 183 16.30 11.20 -2.49
CA TYR A 183 17.75 11.10 -2.42
C TYR A 183 18.19 10.18 -1.31
N GLN A 184 18.87 9.10 -1.71
CA GLN A 184 19.26 8.05 -0.80
C GLN A 184 20.59 8.43 -0.11
N ARG A 185 20.57 8.49 1.23
CA ARG A 185 21.76 8.74 2.05
C ARG A 185 21.96 7.61 3.07
N GLY A 186 22.99 6.80 2.85
CA GLY A 186 23.26 5.59 3.62
C GLY A 186 22.18 4.53 3.42
N THR A 187 21.97 3.68 4.44
CA THR A 187 20.97 2.60 4.43
C THR A 187 19.66 2.98 5.13
N GLY A 188 19.49 4.26 5.49
CA GLY A 188 18.28 4.77 6.15
C GLY A 188 17.18 5.11 5.14
N MET A 189 16.09 5.69 5.65
CA MET A 189 15.00 6.21 4.80
C MET A 189 15.54 7.32 3.86
N PRO A 190 15.16 7.33 2.57
CA PRO A 190 15.56 8.38 1.65
C PRO A 190 14.97 9.73 2.05
N GLU A 191 15.69 10.81 1.73
CA GLU A 191 15.15 12.17 1.78
C GLU A 191 14.11 12.33 0.67
N GLN A 192 12.93 12.85 0.99
CA GLN A 192 11.81 13.03 0.06
C GLN A 192 11.53 14.51 -0.16
N LEU A 193 11.22 14.87 -1.41
CA LEU A 193 10.85 16.21 -1.81
C LEU A 193 9.69 16.14 -2.81
N PHE A 194 8.53 16.65 -2.40
CA PHE A 194 7.29 16.62 -3.18
C PHE A 194 7.16 17.80 -4.14
N PHE A 195 6.29 17.66 -5.12
CA PHE A 195 6.03 18.68 -6.14
C PHE A 195 4.72 19.44 -5.87
N THR A 196 4.72 20.73 -6.20
CA THR A 196 3.54 21.61 -6.13
C THR A 196 2.95 21.94 -7.49
N ALA A 197 3.74 21.77 -8.56
CA ALA A 197 3.30 21.86 -9.93
C ALA A 197 4.28 21.11 -10.85
N GLY A 198 3.84 20.76 -12.05
CA GLY A 198 4.76 20.24 -13.05
C GLY A 198 4.08 19.51 -14.20
N THR A 199 4.90 19.17 -15.18
CA THR A 199 4.50 18.38 -16.36
C THR A 199 5.54 17.32 -16.65
N LEU A 200 5.10 16.15 -17.10
CA LEU A 200 5.92 15.09 -17.68
C LEU A 200 5.43 14.83 -19.11
N GLU A 201 6.29 15.01 -20.10
CA GLU A 201 6.01 14.65 -21.49
C GLU A 201 6.57 13.25 -21.79
N ILE A 202 5.73 12.38 -22.35
CA ILE A 202 6.09 11.02 -22.76
C ILE A 202 5.88 10.89 -24.27
N SER A 203 6.92 10.44 -24.99
CA SER A 203 6.82 10.09 -26.41
C SER A 203 7.61 8.83 -26.75
N TYR A 204 7.25 8.19 -27.86
CA TYR A 204 7.88 6.94 -28.33
C TYR A 204 8.38 7.08 -29.77
N GLU A 205 9.64 6.70 -29.99
CA GLU A 205 10.26 6.55 -31.32
C GLU A 205 10.59 5.08 -31.56
N GLY A 206 9.59 4.30 -32.01
CA GLY A 206 9.70 2.84 -32.07
C GLY A 206 9.74 2.24 -30.66
N ASP A 207 10.80 1.49 -30.33
CA ASP A 207 10.99 0.88 -29.00
C ASP A 207 11.75 1.80 -28.01
N VAL A 208 12.05 3.04 -28.41
CA VAL A 208 12.75 4.02 -27.56
C VAL A 208 11.72 4.98 -26.99
N ALA A 209 11.69 5.10 -25.68
CA ALA A 209 10.85 6.04 -24.96
C ALA A 209 11.65 7.28 -24.55
N VAL A 210 10.99 8.43 -24.59
CA VAL A 210 11.51 9.72 -24.17
C VAL A 210 10.58 10.27 -23.09
N TYR A 211 11.15 10.59 -21.94
CA TYR A 211 10.46 11.21 -20.81
C TYR A 211 11.14 12.55 -20.53
N ASP A 212 10.37 13.62 -20.46
CA ASP A 212 10.90 14.97 -20.20
C ASP A 212 9.98 15.71 -19.22
N ALA A 213 10.45 15.87 -17.99
CA ALA A 213 9.69 16.46 -16.89
C ALA A 213 10.24 17.82 -16.47
N VAL A 214 9.33 18.76 -16.23
CA VAL A 214 9.63 20.04 -15.58
C VAL A 214 8.71 20.19 -14.38
N LEU A 215 9.31 20.27 -13.19
CA LEU A 215 8.61 20.19 -11.92
C LEU A 215 8.96 21.39 -11.04
N THR A 216 8.04 21.83 -10.20
CA THR A 216 8.28 22.80 -9.14
C THR A 216 8.06 22.12 -7.80
N ASP A 217 9.07 22.15 -6.92
CA ASP A 217 8.98 21.53 -5.60
C ASP A 217 8.21 22.39 -4.58
N THR A 218 8.11 21.90 -3.34
CA THR A 218 7.50 22.62 -2.22
C THR A 218 8.31 23.83 -1.72
N GLU A 219 9.57 23.97 -2.14
CA GLU A 219 10.44 25.12 -1.88
C GLU A 219 10.38 26.17 -3.01
N GLY A 220 9.64 25.89 -4.08
CA GLY A 220 9.52 26.74 -5.27
C GLY A 220 10.70 26.64 -6.24
N LYS A 221 11.50 25.57 -6.14
CA LYS A 221 12.62 25.27 -7.02
C LYS A 221 12.19 24.49 -8.24
N VAL A 222 12.83 24.76 -9.37
CA VAL A 222 12.51 24.14 -10.65
C VAL A 222 13.44 22.97 -10.93
N HIS A 223 12.87 21.83 -11.29
CA HIS A 223 13.58 20.61 -11.67
C HIS A 223 13.35 20.35 -13.14
N HIS A 224 14.40 19.96 -13.87
CA HIS A 224 14.32 19.39 -15.21
C HIS A 224 14.89 17.97 -15.18
N VAL A 225 14.08 16.99 -15.55
CA VAL A 225 14.45 15.58 -15.56
C VAL A 225 14.18 15.02 -16.94
N SER A 226 15.18 14.42 -17.57
CA SER A 226 15.04 13.81 -18.88
C SER A 226 15.53 12.37 -18.88
N TYR A 227 14.90 11.52 -19.68
CA TYR A 227 15.33 10.15 -19.94
C TYR A 227 15.07 9.82 -21.41
N THR A 228 16.01 9.13 -22.04
CA THR A 228 15.84 8.54 -23.37
C THR A 228 16.44 7.14 -23.38
N GLY A 229 15.61 6.13 -23.63
CA GLY A 229 16.04 4.74 -23.57
C GLY A 229 14.88 3.76 -23.65
N GLN A 230 15.13 2.51 -23.28
CA GLN A 230 14.08 1.48 -23.22
C GLN A 230 13.27 1.62 -21.93
N SER A 231 11.96 1.83 -22.02
CA SER A 231 11.05 1.67 -20.89
C SER A 231 10.46 0.27 -20.88
N ARG A 232 10.69 -0.47 -19.80
CA ARG A 232 10.02 -1.75 -19.56
C ARG A 232 9.31 -1.70 -18.22
N PHE A 233 8.02 -2.01 -18.26
CA PHE A 233 7.21 -2.15 -17.07
C PHE A 233 7.16 -3.60 -16.65
N ILE A 234 7.37 -3.83 -15.35
CA ILE A 234 7.03 -5.10 -14.73
C ILE A 234 5.55 -4.98 -14.36
N TYR A 235 4.75 -5.94 -14.81
CA TYR A 235 3.40 -6.07 -14.29
C TYR A 235 3.50 -6.54 -12.85
N ASP A 236 3.13 -5.68 -11.91
CA ASP A 236 2.94 -6.09 -10.54
C ASP A 236 1.53 -6.68 -10.45
N GLY A 237 1.44 -7.93 -10.92
CA GLY A 237 0.22 -8.71 -10.99
C GLY A 237 -0.25 -9.14 -9.61
N MET A 238 -0.60 -8.16 -8.76
CA MET A 238 -1.71 -8.38 -7.85
C MET A 238 -2.94 -8.62 -8.73
N THR A 239 -3.52 -9.81 -8.61
CA THR A 239 -4.57 -10.35 -9.49
C THR A 239 -5.62 -9.28 -9.80
N GLU A 240 -5.89 -9.01 -11.08
CA GLU A 240 -7.08 -8.24 -11.43
C GLU A 240 -8.26 -8.93 -10.72
N PHE A 241 -9.01 -8.16 -9.92
CA PHE A 241 -10.20 -8.70 -9.28
C PHE A 241 -11.24 -8.98 -10.37
N HIS A 242 -11.36 -10.25 -10.76
CA HIS A 242 -12.42 -10.68 -11.64
C HIS A 242 -13.63 -11.04 -10.77
N ALA A 243 -14.74 -10.31 -10.89
CA ALA A 243 -15.94 -10.66 -10.16
C ALA A 243 -16.49 -12.02 -10.66
N LEU A 244 -17.03 -12.81 -9.75
CA LEU A 244 -17.73 -14.05 -10.10
C LEU A 244 -18.96 -13.72 -10.95
N GLU A 245 -19.07 -14.33 -12.12
CA GLU A 245 -20.15 -14.04 -13.09
C GLU A 245 -21.21 -15.16 -13.18
N GLN A 246 -21.09 -16.20 -12.34
CA GLN A 246 -21.93 -17.40 -12.41
C GLN A 246 -22.29 -17.98 -11.04
N ASP A 247 -23.39 -18.73 -11.02
CA ASP A 247 -23.75 -19.58 -9.88
C ASP A 247 -22.76 -20.75 -9.76
N LEU A 248 -22.42 -21.12 -8.53
CA LEU A 248 -21.59 -22.29 -8.20
C LEU A 248 -22.43 -23.32 -7.43
N ASP A 249 -22.41 -24.57 -7.88
CA ASP A 249 -23.08 -25.70 -7.23
C ASP A 249 -22.20 -26.95 -7.39
N PHE A 250 -21.49 -27.35 -6.34
CA PHE A 250 -20.45 -28.38 -6.42
C PHE A 250 -20.41 -29.35 -5.23
N GLU A 251 -19.99 -30.58 -5.51
CA GLU A 251 -19.68 -31.58 -4.49
C GLU A 251 -18.20 -31.48 -4.09
N VAL A 252 -17.94 -31.42 -2.79
CA VAL A 252 -16.58 -31.20 -2.27
C VAL A 252 -15.72 -32.47 -2.47
N LEU A 253 -14.59 -32.31 -3.15
CA LEU A 253 -13.56 -33.34 -3.27
C LEU A 253 -12.50 -33.22 -2.18
N VAL A 254 -12.07 -31.98 -1.89
CA VAL A 254 -11.01 -31.68 -0.94
C VAL A 254 -11.48 -30.60 0.02
N THR A 255 -11.17 -30.77 1.30
CA THR A 255 -11.46 -29.78 2.32
C THR A 255 -10.37 -29.74 3.39
N GLU A 256 -10.19 -28.56 3.96
CA GLU A 256 -9.33 -28.32 5.10
C GLU A 256 -9.99 -27.30 6.04
N ALA A 257 -9.79 -27.47 7.34
CA ALA A 257 -10.19 -26.50 8.35
C ALA A 257 -8.96 -26.13 9.19
N SER A 258 -8.77 -24.84 9.41
CA SER A 258 -7.65 -24.28 10.16
C SER A 258 -8.15 -23.26 11.16
N TRP A 259 -7.60 -23.30 12.37
CA TRP A 259 -7.81 -22.28 13.37
C TRP A 259 -7.17 -20.96 12.93
N LEU A 260 -7.87 -19.85 13.16
CA LEU A 260 -7.41 -18.49 12.88
C LEU A 260 -7.12 -17.72 14.16
N ALA A 261 -8.09 -17.68 15.08
CA ALA A 261 -8.01 -16.89 16.31
C ALA A 261 -8.93 -17.42 17.42
N ASN A 262 -8.71 -16.93 18.65
CA ASN A 262 -9.63 -17.11 19.78
C ASN A 262 -10.44 -15.83 19.99
N ALA A 263 -11.74 -15.98 20.23
CA ALA A 263 -12.66 -14.90 20.57
C ALA A 263 -13.47 -15.29 21.82
N GLY A 264 -12.87 -15.10 23.01
CA GLY A 264 -13.44 -15.58 24.27
C GLY A 264 -13.53 -17.11 24.31
N ASP A 265 -14.74 -17.65 24.51
CA ASP A 265 -15.01 -19.10 24.50
C ASP A 265 -15.20 -19.68 23.08
N LEU A 266 -14.94 -18.88 22.03
CA LEU A 266 -15.08 -19.26 20.63
C LEU A 266 -13.73 -19.42 19.96
N MET A 267 -13.69 -20.31 18.95
CA MET A 267 -12.65 -20.32 17.93
C MET A 267 -13.19 -19.74 16.63
N GLU A 268 -12.41 -18.87 16.02
CA GLU A 268 -12.53 -18.47 14.63
C GLU A 268 -11.76 -19.50 13.79
N ILE A 269 -12.40 -20.07 12.78
CA ILE A 269 -11.76 -21.04 11.90
C ILE A 269 -12.06 -20.67 10.43
N SER A 270 -11.09 -20.94 9.57
CA SER A 270 -11.28 -20.95 8.12
C SER A 270 -11.50 -22.39 7.66
N ILE A 271 -12.56 -22.63 6.91
CA ILE A 271 -12.80 -23.89 6.21
C ILE A 271 -12.72 -23.64 4.72
N THR A 272 -11.85 -24.38 4.04
CA THR A 272 -11.77 -24.38 2.58
C THR A 272 -12.46 -25.62 2.02
N PHE A 273 -13.28 -25.43 1.00
CA PHE A 273 -13.94 -26.49 0.24
C PHE A 273 -13.59 -26.34 -1.23
N THR A 274 -13.24 -27.42 -1.93
CA THR A 274 -13.04 -27.39 -3.38
C THR A 274 -13.48 -28.68 -4.06
N ASP A 275 -13.95 -28.56 -5.30
CA ASP A 275 -14.23 -29.66 -6.23
C ASP A 275 -13.06 -29.96 -7.18
N MET A 276 -11.94 -29.26 -7.03
CA MET A 276 -10.74 -29.50 -7.82
C MET A 276 -9.94 -30.69 -7.30
N ASN A 277 -9.33 -31.43 -8.22
CA ASN A 277 -8.36 -32.46 -7.86
C ASN A 277 -7.04 -31.80 -7.45
N LEU A 278 -6.25 -32.54 -6.65
CA LEU A 278 -4.87 -32.15 -6.38
C LEU A 278 -3.91 -32.91 -7.30
N ASP A 279 -2.81 -32.25 -7.66
CA ASP A 279 -1.68 -32.90 -8.32
C ASP A 279 -0.83 -33.72 -7.34
N GLY A 280 0.29 -34.25 -7.82
CA GLY A 280 1.20 -35.08 -7.00
C GLY A 280 1.90 -34.32 -5.88
N ASP A 281 1.94 -32.98 -5.94
CA ASP A 281 2.59 -32.09 -4.99
C ASP A 281 1.57 -31.39 -4.06
N GLY A 282 0.27 -31.63 -4.27
CA GLY A 282 -0.82 -31.12 -3.42
C GLY A 282 -1.41 -29.80 -3.90
N TYR A 283 -1.08 -29.34 -5.10
CA TYR A 283 -1.69 -28.14 -5.69
C TYR A 283 -3.00 -28.49 -6.39
N ILE A 284 -3.96 -27.58 -6.32
CA ILE A 284 -5.22 -27.68 -7.07
C ILE A 284 -4.97 -27.71 -8.58
N ILE A 285 -5.79 -28.46 -9.29
CA ILE A 285 -5.77 -28.56 -10.76
C ILE A 285 -7.07 -27.91 -11.28
N PRO A 286 -6.99 -26.68 -11.82
CA PRO A 286 -8.12 -26.03 -12.48
C PRO A 286 -8.63 -26.81 -13.71
N PRO A 287 -9.87 -26.57 -14.16
CA PRO A 287 -10.83 -25.61 -13.61
C PRO A 287 -11.68 -26.17 -12.47
N GLY A 288 -12.21 -25.29 -11.63
CA GLY A 288 -13.17 -25.64 -10.58
C GLY A 288 -13.38 -24.52 -9.57
N SER A 289 -14.05 -24.85 -8.48
CA SER A 289 -14.50 -23.92 -7.46
C SER A 289 -13.72 -24.09 -6.17
N ILE A 290 -13.50 -22.98 -5.46
CA ILE A 290 -13.04 -22.96 -4.07
C ILE A 290 -14.01 -22.10 -3.28
N LEU A 291 -14.44 -22.57 -2.12
CA LEU A 291 -15.21 -21.80 -1.16
C LEU A 291 -14.39 -21.69 0.13
N TYR A 292 -14.12 -20.47 0.54
CA TYR A 292 -13.50 -20.11 1.81
C TYR A 292 -14.60 -19.67 2.76
N VAL A 293 -14.72 -20.35 3.90
CA VAL A 293 -15.73 -20.07 4.92
C VAL A 293 -15.04 -19.65 6.21
N ASP A 294 -15.30 -18.42 6.62
CA ASP A 294 -14.84 -17.88 7.89
C ASP A 294 -16.00 -17.93 8.90
N VAL A 295 -15.78 -18.68 9.99
CA VAL A 295 -16.83 -19.08 10.91
C VAL A 295 -16.37 -19.05 12.37
N PHE A 296 -17.22 -18.49 13.23
CA PHE A 296 -17.08 -18.54 14.68
C PHE A 296 -17.92 -19.68 15.28
N MET A 297 -17.28 -20.55 16.04
CA MET A 297 -17.93 -21.65 16.74
C MET A 297 -17.34 -21.86 18.14
N PRO A 298 -18.05 -22.55 19.05
CA PRO A 298 -17.51 -22.88 20.37
C PRO A 298 -16.13 -23.53 20.27
N PHE A 299 -15.20 -23.06 21.09
CA PHE A 299 -13.85 -23.62 21.15
C PHE A 299 -13.91 -25.10 21.51
N ASN A 300 -13.15 -25.92 20.78
CA ASN A 300 -12.98 -27.33 21.08
C ASN A 300 -11.50 -27.70 20.98
N GLU A 301 -10.91 -28.08 22.11
CA GLU A 301 -9.50 -28.45 22.23
C GLU A 301 -9.09 -29.64 21.33
N ASN A 302 -10.04 -30.46 20.88
CA ASN A 302 -9.81 -31.60 20.00
C ASN A 302 -10.03 -31.27 18.51
N GLY A 303 -10.36 -30.02 18.18
CA GLY A 303 -10.59 -29.58 16.80
C GLY A 303 -11.88 -30.11 16.19
N GLU A 304 -12.85 -30.46 17.02
CA GLU A 304 -14.17 -30.91 16.58
C GLU A 304 -15.05 -29.72 16.20
N LEU A 305 -15.75 -29.82 15.08
CA LEU A 305 -16.76 -28.84 14.67
C LEU A 305 -18.01 -28.99 15.54
N THR A 306 -18.63 -27.85 15.89
CA THR A 306 -19.91 -27.84 16.60
C THR A 306 -21.07 -28.00 15.61
N PRO A 307 -21.93 -29.03 15.73
CA PRO A 307 -23.12 -29.15 14.89
C PRO A 307 -24.11 -28.01 15.14
N GLY A 308 -24.66 -27.45 14.07
CA GLY A 308 -25.53 -26.28 14.14
C GLY A 308 -25.77 -25.63 12.78
N THR A 309 -26.54 -24.55 12.79
CA THR A 309 -26.70 -23.66 11.64
C THR A 309 -25.98 -22.36 11.93
N TYR A 310 -25.13 -21.96 11.00
CA TYR A 310 -24.29 -20.78 11.03
C TYR A 310 -24.85 -19.77 10.03
N SER A 311 -24.88 -18.49 10.40
CA SER A 311 -25.45 -17.42 9.57
C SER A 311 -24.59 -16.17 9.68
N PHE A 312 -24.65 -15.32 8.66
CA PHE A 312 -23.94 -14.05 8.67
C PHE A 312 -24.44 -13.15 9.79
N ASP A 313 -23.52 -12.70 10.64
CA ASP A 313 -23.77 -11.68 11.65
C ASP A 313 -22.97 -10.43 11.28
N ASN A 314 -23.54 -9.25 11.54
CA ASN A 314 -22.86 -7.98 11.29
C ASN A 314 -21.86 -7.63 12.41
N LYS A 315 -21.63 -8.57 13.34
CA LYS A 315 -20.69 -8.45 14.45
C LYS A 315 -19.79 -9.69 14.48
N PRO A 316 -18.50 -9.55 14.18
CA PRO A 316 -17.53 -10.63 14.39
C PRO A 316 -17.57 -11.15 15.82
N GLY A 317 -17.30 -12.44 16.02
CA GLY A 317 -17.12 -13.02 17.36
C GLY A 317 -18.41 -13.44 18.08
N THR A 318 -19.51 -13.72 17.38
CA THR A 318 -20.71 -14.33 17.99
C THR A 318 -20.79 -15.83 17.72
N ALA A 319 -21.32 -16.60 18.67
CA ALA A 319 -21.39 -18.05 18.53
C ALA A 319 -22.32 -18.46 17.38
N ASN A 320 -21.85 -19.37 16.52
CA ASN A 320 -22.56 -19.83 15.33
C ASN A 320 -22.77 -18.75 14.25
N SER A 321 -21.76 -17.90 14.05
CA SER A 321 -21.79 -16.84 13.04
C SER A 321 -20.78 -17.06 11.93
N LEU A 322 -21.06 -16.45 10.77
CA LEU A 322 -20.18 -16.38 9.60
C LEU A 322 -19.74 -14.93 9.39
N CYS A 323 -18.50 -14.75 8.95
CA CYS A 323 -17.99 -13.45 8.51
C CYS A 323 -18.37 -13.21 7.04
N PRO A 324 -19.02 -12.09 6.70
CA PRO A 324 -19.26 -11.74 5.31
C PRO A 324 -17.94 -11.52 4.57
N GLY A 325 -17.92 -11.83 3.27
CA GLY A 325 -16.81 -11.53 2.40
C GLY A 325 -16.67 -10.03 2.20
N GLU A 326 -15.45 -9.52 2.33
CA GLU A 326 -15.12 -8.14 2.04
C GLU A 326 -13.82 -8.03 1.25
N MET A 327 -13.65 -6.88 0.61
CA MET A 327 -12.41 -6.51 -0.03
C MET A 327 -12.05 -5.12 0.45
N THR A 328 -10.99 -5.02 1.24
CA THR A 328 -10.50 -3.73 1.73
C THR A 328 -9.53 -3.13 0.71
N GLN A 329 -9.52 -1.80 0.61
CA GLN A 329 -8.59 -1.11 -0.27
C GLN A 329 -7.12 -1.27 0.16
N GLU A 330 -6.88 -1.67 1.41
CA GLU A 330 -5.55 -1.83 1.98
C GLU A 330 -4.96 -3.24 1.80
N SER A 331 -5.77 -4.29 1.98
CA SER A 331 -5.30 -5.67 1.82
C SER A 331 -5.27 -6.12 0.37
N MET A 332 -6.17 -5.62 -0.48
CA MET A 332 -6.38 -6.05 -1.87
C MET A 332 -6.55 -7.58 -2.04
N TYR A 333 -6.80 -8.29 -0.93
CA TYR A 333 -7.14 -9.71 -0.86
C TYR A 333 -8.54 -9.83 -0.26
N PRO A 334 -9.39 -10.74 -0.78
CA PRO A 334 -10.66 -11.03 -0.16
C PRO A 334 -10.43 -11.57 1.27
N SER A 335 -11.18 -11.05 2.23
CA SER A 335 -11.24 -11.55 3.61
C SER A 335 -12.66 -12.01 3.95
N GLY A 336 -12.80 -12.76 5.04
CA GLY A 336 -14.08 -13.36 5.45
C GLY A 336 -14.49 -14.55 4.56
N THR A 337 -15.78 -14.69 4.30
CA THR A 337 -16.33 -15.77 3.46
C THR A 337 -16.45 -15.36 2.00
N TYR A 338 -15.75 -16.04 1.09
CA TYR A 338 -15.78 -15.77 -0.35
C TYR A 338 -15.61 -17.06 -1.16
N ALA A 339 -15.96 -17.01 -2.45
CA ALA A 339 -15.80 -18.14 -3.35
C ALA A 339 -15.05 -17.72 -4.61
N ASP A 340 -14.17 -18.59 -5.10
CA ASP A 340 -13.48 -18.44 -6.36
C ASP A 340 -13.94 -19.53 -7.34
N TYR A 341 -14.13 -19.14 -8.60
CA TYR A 341 -14.09 -20.06 -9.73
C TYR A 341 -12.78 -19.86 -10.47
N ILE A 342 -11.96 -20.89 -10.59
CA ILE A 342 -10.70 -20.84 -11.33
C ILE A 342 -10.91 -21.50 -12.68
N ASP A 343 -10.63 -20.79 -13.76
CA ASP A 343 -10.80 -21.29 -15.12
C ASP A 343 -9.58 -22.09 -15.63
N GLU A 344 -9.66 -22.61 -16.87
CA GLU A 344 -8.58 -23.39 -17.50
C GLU A 344 -7.29 -22.58 -17.74
N SER A 345 -7.38 -21.24 -17.68
CA SER A 345 -6.24 -20.32 -17.82
C SER A 345 -5.66 -19.90 -16.45
N GLU A 346 -6.10 -20.54 -15.37
CA GLU A 346 -5.72 -20.25 -13.99
C GLU A 346 -6.15 -18.86 -13.51
N ILE A 347 -7.17 -18.27 -14.14
CA ILE A 347 -7.75 -16.99 -13.71
C ILE A 347 -8.85 -17.27 -12.67
N ALA A 348 -8.76 -16.61 -11.52
CA ALA A 348 -9.74 -16.70 -10.44
C ALA A 348 -10.82 -15.60 -10.57
N TYR A 349 -12.08 -16.01 -10.54
CA TYR A 349 -13.26 -15.14 -10.50
C TYR A 349 -13.90 -15.23 -9.11
N THR A 350 -13.82 -14.15 -8.35
CA THR A 350 -14.13 -14.08 -6.93
C THR A 350 -15.52 -13.50 -6.68
N GLY A 351 -16.31 -14.18 -5.85
CA GLY A 351 -17.60 -13.72 -5.34
C GLY A 351 -17.53 -13.54 -3.83
N LEU A 352 -17.69 -12.30 -3.35
CA LEU A 352 -17.71 -11.99 -1.93
C LEU A 352 -19.07 -12.40 -1.34
N ILE A 353 -19.10 -13.31 -0.37
CA ILE A 353 -20.38 -13.82 0.16
C ILE A 353 -21.00 -12.82 1.13
N SER A 354 -22.22 -12.39 0.84
CA SER A 354 -22.92 -11.38 1.64
C SER A 354 -24.05 -11.94 2.50
N SER A 355 -24.59 -13.12 2.15
CA SER A 355 -25.71 -13.72 2.87
C SER A 355 -25.83 -15.23 2.63
N GLY A 356 -26.68 -15.87 3.43
CA GLY A 356 -26.93 -17.31 3.39
C GLY A 356 -26.64 -18.00 4.71
N LYS A 357 -26.41 -19.31 4.67
CA LYS A 357 -26.14 -20.13 5.86
C LYS A 357 -25.26 -21.34 5.54
N MET A 358 -24.54 -21.80 6.55
CA MET A 358 -23.89 -23.11 6.57
C MET A 358 -24.58 -23.98 7.62
N THR A 359 -24.82 -25.26 7.31
CA THR A 359 -25.34 -26.23 8.28
C THR A 359 -24.32 -27.33 8.50
N VAL A 360 -23.93 -27.55 9.75
CA VAL A 360 -23.05 -28.63 10.18
C VAL A 360 -23.87 -29.65 10.94
N SER A 361 -23.76 -30.92 10.54
CA SER A 361 -24.45 -32.06 11.14
C SER A 361 -23.48 -33.22 11.37
N GLY A 362 -23.88 -34.21 12.18
CA GLY A 362 -23.03 -35.36 12.49
C GLY A 362 -22.17 -35.14 13.74
N ASN A 363 -20.99 -35.76 13.76
CA ASN A 363 -20.07 -35.75 14.90
C ASN A 363 -18.62 -35.98 14.46
N ALA A 364 -17.70 -35.88 15.42
CA ALA A 364 -16.29 -36.17 15.22
C ALA A 364 -16.11 -37.56 14.58
N GLY A 365 -15.54 -37.57 13.37
CA GLY A 365 -15.39 -38.78 12.54
C GLY A 365 -16.21 -38.78 11.25
N ASN A 366 -17.36 -38.10 11.21
CA ASN A 366 -18.21 -38.00 10.03
C ASN A 366 -19.19 -36.82 10.14
N TYR A 367 -18.81 -35.68 9.60
CA TYR A 367 -19.64 -34.49 9.46
C TYR A 367 -20.37 -34.47 8.13
N GLY A 368 -21.58 -33.93 8.13
CA GLY A 368 -22.29 -33.48 6.93
C GLY A 368 -22.37 -31.96 6.94
N ILE A 369 -21.79 -31.29 5.95
CA ILE A 369 -21.79 -29.83 5.82
C ILE A 369 -22.52 -29.43 4.53
N GLU A 370 -23.43 -28.47 4.64
CA GLU A 370 -24.18 -27.91 3.52
C GLU A 370 -24.10 -26.38 3.59
N CYS A 371 -23.61 -25.76 2.52
CA CYS A 371 -23.54 -24.31 2.37
C CYS A 371 -24.59 -23.86 1.34
N GLU A 372 -25.39 -22.86 1.71
CA GLU A 372 -26.35 -22.19 0.83
C GLU A 372 -26.11 -20.66 0.93
N PHE A 373 -25.26 -20.14 0.05
CA PHE A 373 -24.76 -18.77 0.09
C PHE A 373 -25.17 -17.94 -1.12
N VAL A 374 -25.06 -16.62 -0.98
CA VAL A 374 -25.29 -15.62 -2.03
C VAL A 374 -24.18 -14.56 -1.99
N THR A 375 -23.55 -14.29 -3.13
CA THR A 375 -22.53 -13.24 -3.26
C THR A 375 -23.13 -11.83 -3.20
N ALA A 376 -22.29 -10.80 -3.05
CA ALA A 376 -22.72 -9.40 -3.13
C ALA A 376 -23.32 -9.04 -4.49
N GLU A 377 -22.84 -9.68 -5.56
CA GLU A 377 -23.31 -9.55 -6.95
C GLU A 377 -24.62 -10.33 -7.21
N GLY A 378 -25.03 -11.18 -6.27
CA GLY A 378 -26.29 -11.92 -6.31
C GLY A 378 -26.19 -13.34 -6.89
N HIS A 379 -25.00 -13.89 -7.05
CA HIS A 379 -24.79 -15.28 -7.49
C HIS A 379 -24.95 -16.25 -6.33
N SER A 380 -25.55 -17.40 -6.60
CA SER A 380 -25.70 -18.47 -5.61
C SER A 380 -24.44 -19.33 -5.54
N VAL A 381 -24.01 -19.67 -4.33
CA VAL A 381 -22.88 -20.57 -4.08
C VAL A 381 -23.33 -21.69 -3.15
N LYS A 382 -23.31 -22.92 -3.64
CA LYS A 382 -23.75 -24.12 -2.93
C LYS A 382 -22.67 -25.18 -2.94
N CYS A 383 -22.44 -25.79 -1.78
CA CYS A 383 -21.61 -26.99 -1.72
C CYS A 383 -22.12 -27.95 -0.66
N THR A 384 -21.81 -29.24 -0.87
CA THR A 384 -22.06 -30.29 0.12
C THR A 384 -20.81 -31.11 0.38
N TYR A 385 -20.56 -31.41 1.66
CA TYR A 385 -19.44 -32.22 2.11
C TYR A 385 -19.92 -33.29 3.10
N SER A 386 -19.35 -34.49 3.01
CA SER A 386 -19.58 -35.59 3.95
C SER A 386 -18.27 -36.31 4.24
N GLY A 387 -17.78 -36.25 5.48
CA GLY A 387 -16.54 -36.92 5.85
C GLY A 387 -15.91 -36.44 7.16
N LEU A 388 -14.67 -36.88 7.40
CA LEU A 388 -13.86 -36.44 8.52
C LEU A 388 -13.27 -35.06 8.25
N LEU A 389 -13.58 -34.11 9.12
CA LEU A 389 -12.96 -32.79 9.14
C LEU A 389 -12.51 -32.49 10.58
N VAL A 390 -11.25 -32.12 10.74
CA VAL A 390 -10.63 -31.75 12.02
C VAL A 390 -9.95 -30.41 11.82
N VAL A 391 -10.17 -29.48 12.75
CA VAL A 391 -9.53 -28.17 12.74
C VAL A 391 -8.04 -28.34 13.06
N LYS A 392 -7.19 -27.90 12.14
CA LYS A 392 -5.72 -27.90 12.30
C LYS A 392 -5.25 -26.58 12.92
N ASN A 393 -3.98 -26.57 13.34
CA ASN A 393 -3.30 -25.40 13.89
C ASN A 393 -3.99 -24.78 15.11
N LEU A 394 -4.74 -25.59 15.87
CA LEU A 394 -5.21 -25.15 17.17
C LEU A 394 -4.02 -24.71 18.04
N PRO A 395 -4.16 -23.62 18.80
CA PRO A 395 -3.10 -23.17 19.69
C PRO A 395 -2.87 -24.27 20.72
N GLU A 396 -1.70 -24.91 20.67
CA GLU A 396 -1.18 -25.53 21.88
C GLU A 396 -0.96 -24.39 22.87
N GLY A 397 -1.49 -24.50 24.09
CA GLY A 397 -1.28 -23.47 25.10
C GLY A 397 0.20 -23.06 25.14
N PHE A 398 0.47 -21.77 25.16
CA PHE A 398 1.82 -21.23 25.06
C PHE A 398 2.41 -20.89 26.42
N SER A 399 1.63 -20.97 27.51
CA SER A 399 2.20 -20.82 28.85
C SER A 399 3.42 -21.72 29.04
N THR A 400 4.45 -21.13 29.61
CA THR A 400 5.69 -21.83 30.00
C THR A 400 5.59 -22.43 31.41
N LEU A 401 4.53 -22.10 32.16
CA LEU A 401 4.32 -22.63 33.50
C LEU A 401 4.02 -24.13 33.44
N THR A 402 4.46 -24.83 34.47
CA THR A 402 4.24 -26.27 34.65
C THR A 402 3.51 -26.59 35.97
N GLN A 403 3.20 -25.55 36.74
CA GLN A 403 2.50 -25.57 38.02
C GLN A 403 2.09 -24.14 38.38
N ASP A 404 1.24 -23.99 39.39
CA ASP A 404 0.86 -22.68 39.91
C ASP A 404 2.09 -21.86 40.34
N TYR A 405 2.04 -20.54 40.13
CA TYR A 405 3.19 -19.66 40.29
C TYR A 405 2.82 -18.36 41.02
N LYS A 406 3.75 -17.84 41.83
CA LYS A 406 3.59 -16.52 42.46
C LYS A 406 4.73 -15.63 41.98
N LEU A 407 4.37 -14.53 41.33
CA LEU A 407 5.33 -13.61 40.73
C LEU A 407 6.17 -12.91 41.80
N ASP A 408 7.46 -12.76 41.55
CA ASP A 408 8.39 -11.91 42.28
C ASP A 408 8.47 -10.52 41.63
N LEU A 409 7.55 -9.64 42.05
CA LEU A 409 7.50 -8.24 41.60
C LEU A 409 8.28 -7.31 42.53
N SER A 410 9.18 -7.82 43.38
CA SER A 410 9.85 -7.00 44.40
C SER A 410 10.89 -6.02 43.84
N ALA A 411 11.39 -6.28 42.64
CA ALA A 411 12.40 -5.47 41.94
C ALA A 411 11.84 -4.66 40.76
N THR A 412 10.52 -4.58 40.62
CA THR A 412 9.88 -3.91 39.47
C THR A 412 9.64 -2.43 39.70
N VAL A 413 9.62 -1.69 38.60
CA VAL A 413 9.10 -0.32 38.49
C VAL A 413 7.82 -0.33 37.68
N GLY A 414 6.88 0.54 38.05
CA GLY A 414 5.59 0.61 37.39
C GLY A 414 5.51 1.75 36.37
N GLU A 415 4.88 1.49 35.23
CA GLU A 415 4.48 2.46 34.22
C GLU A 415 3.03 2.21 33.81
N ILE A 416 2.29 3.29 33.55
CA ILE A 416 0.98 3.24 32.91
C ILE A 416 0.94 4.17 31.70
N VAL A 417 0.38 3.67 30.60
CA VAL A 417 0.28 4.39 29.33
C VAL A 417 -1.19 4.58 28.99
N PHE A 418 -1.61 5.82 28.74
CA PHE A 418 -2.96 6.15 28.32
C PHE A 418 -3.08 6.17 26.80
N TRP A 419 -4.00 5.40 26.22
CA TRP A 419 -4.24 5.37 24.77
C TRP A 419 -5.57 6.01 24.35
N GLY A 420 -6.30 6.62 25.30
CA GLY A 420 -7.62 7.17 25.02
C GLY A 420 -8.64 6.08 24.67
N ASP A 421 -9.70 6.45 23.96
CA ASP A 421 -10.77 5.51 23.58
C ASP A 421 -10.38 4.70 22.34
N TYR A 422 -9.41 3.77 22.51
CA TYR A 422 -8.88 2.93 21.42
C TYR A 422 -9.92 1.92 20.90
N TYR A 423 -10.79 1.41 21.79
CA TYR A 423 -11.78 0.36 21.49
C TYR A 423 -13.20 0.88 21.27
N GLU A 424 -13.41 2.21 21.21
CA GLU A 424 -14.71 2.87 21.03
C GLU A 424 -15.78 2.46 22.07
N GLY A 425 -15.34 2.29 23.32
CA GLY A 425 -16.17 1.81 24.43
C GLY A 425 -15.72 2.28 25.80
N GLY A 426 -14.58 2.95 25.89
CA GLY A 426 -13.98 3.39 27.15
C GLY A 426 -12.50 3.73 26.97
N GLU A 427 -11.94 4.39 27.97
CA GLU A 427 -10.53 4.78 28.00
C GLU A 427 -9.61 3.57 28.22
N ASN A 428 -8.70 3.32 27.28
CA ASN A 428 -7.72 2.24 27.30
C ASN A 428 -6.44 2.66 28.04
N TRP A 429 -5.95 1.74 28.86
CA TRP A 429 -4.72 1.88 29.63
C TRP A 429 -3.87 0.62 29.53
N MET A 430 -2.58 0.79 29.28
CA MET A 430 -1.56 -0.24 29.51
C MET A 430 -0.95 -0.06 30.89
N ILE A 431 -0.68 -1.17 31.56
CA ILE A 431 0.06 -1.27 32.82
C ILE A 431 1.29 -2.13 32.56
N TYR A 432 2.45 -1.64 32.95
CA TYR A 432 3.71 -2.38 32.92
C TYR A 432 4.34 -2.36 34.32
N LEU A 433 4.73 -3.53 34.80
CA LEU A 433 5.58 -3.72 35.97
C LEU A 433 6.83 -4.45 35.50
N ASP A 434 7.91 -3.72 35.22
CA ASP A 434 9.13 -4.30 34.65
C ASP A 434 10.27 -4.32 35.68
N PRO A 435 11.13 -5.35 35.68
CA PRO A 435 12.38 -5.35 36.44
C PRO A 435 13.17 -4.06 36.23
N SER A 436 13.53 -3.39 37.32
CA SER A 436 14.24 -2.09 37.26
C SER A 436 15.61 -2.15 36.57
N ASP A 437 16.23 -3.32 36.52
CA ASP A 437 17.48 -3.61 35.80
C ASP A 437 17.25 -4.38 34.49
N GLY A 438 15.98 -4.59 34.10
CA GLY A 438 15.54 -5.37 32.95
C GLY A 438 15.65 -6.89 33.11
N VAL A 439 16.13 -7.42 34.25
CA VAL A 439 16.46 -8.85 34.37
C VAL A 439 16.01 -9.48 35.69
N THR A 440 16.12 -8.79 36.82
CA THR A 440 15.90 -9.36 38.16
C THR A 440 14.42 -9.39 38.52
N GLY A 441 13.91 -10.59 38.73
CA GLY A 441 12.51 -10.83 39.12
C GLY A 441 11.61 -11.03 37.90
N ASP A 442 10.31 -10.89 38.14
CA ASP A 442 9.28 -11.08 37.12
C ASP A 442 8.75 -9.73 36.65
N ALA A 443 8.08 -9.76 35.50
CA ALA A 443 7.31 -8.65 34.98
C ALA A 443 5.83 -9.01 34.83
N PHE A 444 5.01 -7.97 34.78
CA PHE A 444 3.59 -8.06 34.56
C PHE A 444 3.16 -6.97 33.58
N MET A 445 2.42 -7.36 32.55
CA MET A 445 1.74 -6.43 31.66
C MET A 445 0.23 -6.66 31.72
N ALA A 446 -0.55 -5.58 31.63
CA ALA A 446 -1.99 -5.64 31.48
C ALA A 446 -2.50 -4.54 30.58
N GLU A 447 -3.56 -4.86 29.84
CA GLU A 447 -4.31 -3.90 29.04
C GLU A 447 -5.74 -3.87 29.55
N ILE A 448 -6.22 -2.70 29.94
CA ILE A 448 -7.54 -2.54 30.56
C ILE A 448 -8.33 -1.41 29.90
N VAL A 449 -9.65 -1.50 30.01
CA VAL A 449 -10.57 -0.42 29.64
C VAL A 449 -11.31 0.10 30.86
N VAL A 450 -11.36 1.42 31.00
CA VAL A 450 -11.99 2.13 32.11
C VAL A 450 -13.12 3.03 31.58
N PRO A 451 -14.09 3.45 32.41
CA PRO A 451 -15.13 4.37 31.96
C PRO A 451 -14.56 5.72 31.51
N ASP A 452 -15.20 6.34 30.52
CA ASP A 452 -14.80 7.66 30.00
C ASP A 452 -14.73 8.75 31.09
N GLY A 453 -13.80 9.67 30.89
CA GLY A 453 -13.67 10.88 31.69
C GLY A 453 -12.68 10.78 32.85
N THR A 454 -11.86 9.72 32.91
CA THR A 454 -10.71 9.70 33.83
C THR A 454 -9.58 10.55 33.25
N GLY A 455 -9.27 10.35 31.96
CA GLY A 455 -8.14 10.96 31.27
C GLY A 455 -6.79 10.70 31.96
N VAL A 456 -5.70 11.19 31.36
CA VAL A 456 -4.35 11.03 31.89
C VAL A 456 -4.24 11.50 33.36
N SER A 457 -4.90 12.61 33.71
CA SER A 457 -4.84 13.19 35.06
C SER A 457 -5.61 12.42 36.12
N GLY A 458 -6.64 11.66 35.75
CA GLY A 458 -7.42 10.84 36.67
C GLY A 458 -6.73 9.51 36.99
N GLY A 459 -5.93 9.02 36.05
CA GLY A 459 -5.30 7.70 36.13
C GLY A 459 -6.32 6.57 36.18
N ILE A 460 -5.83 5.35 36.38
CA ILE A 460 -6.69 4.17 36.42
C ILE A 460 -7.59 4.21 37.68
N PRO A 461 -8.92 4.05 37.57
CA PRO A 461 -9.81 4.07 38.73
C PRO A 461 -9.68 2.79 39.56
N THR A 462 -9.98 2.92 40.85
CA THR A 462 -10.06 1.78 41.77
C THR A 462 -11.18 0.85 41.34
N GLY A 463 -10.89 -0.44 41.21
CA GLY A 463 -11.87 -1.42 40.75
C GLY A 463 -11.31 -2.83 40.63
N THR A 464 -12.20 -3.74 40.27
CA THR A 464 -11.88 -5.11 39.86
C THR A 464 -12.16 -5.22 38.37
N TYR A 465 -11.15 -5.63 37.62
CA TYR A 465 -11.19 -5.80 36.18
C TYR A 465 -11.24 -7.29 35.84
N LYS A 466 -12.10 -7.63 34.89
CA LYS A 466 -12.42 -9.02 34.49
C LYS A 466 -11.96 -9.32 33.06
N PRO A 467 -11.78 -10.59 32.67
CA PRO A 467 -11.41 -10.89 31.28
C PRO A 467 -12.45 -10.35 30.32
N ALA A 468 -11.99 -9.77 29.22
CA ALA A 468 -12.85 -9.31 28.14
C ALA A 468 -13.71 -10.45 27.61
N SER A 469 -14.99 -10.16 27.37
CA SER A 469 -15.97 -11.13 26.87
C SER A 469 -16.00 -11.24 25.34
N GLY A 470 -15.23 -10.41 24.64
CA GLY A 470 -15.11 -10.38 23.18
C GLY A 470 -13.85 -9.64 22.73
N LEU A 471 -13.74 -9.41 21.42
CA LEU A 471 -12.55 -8.79 20.81
C LEU A 471 -12.29 -7.35 21.27
N ASN A 472 -13.36 -6.59 21.56
CA ASN A 472 -13.27 -5.23 22.09
C ASN A 472 -13.60 -5.23 23.59
N PRO A 473 -12.63 -4.99 24.49
CA PRO A 473 -12.88 -4.89 25.92
C PRO A 473 -13.80 -3.72 26.28
N LEU A 474 -14.71 -3.94 27.23
CA LEU A 474 -15.60 -2.93 27.80
C LEU A 474 -15.04 -2.32 29.10
N PRO A 475 -15.57 -1.18 29.57
CA PRO A 475 -15.19 -0.61 30.86
C PRO A 475 -15.30 -1.60 32.02
N GLY A 476 -14.19 -1.79 32.74
CA GLY A 476 -14.07 -2.80 33.80
C GLY A 476 -13.56 -4.16 33.31
N GLU A 477 -13.09 -4.26 32.07
CA GLU A 477 -12.49 -5.46 31.50
C GLU A 477 -10.99 -5.27 31.21
N TYR A 478 -10.26 -6.38 31.16
CA TYR A 478 -8.88 -6.49 30.69
C TYR A 478 -8.80 -7.38 29.44
N VAL A 479 -7.89 -7.06 28.53
CA VAL A 479 -7.61 -7.90 27.34
C VAL A 479 -6.84 -9.14 27.78
N THR A 480 -7.31 -10.32 27.38
CA THR A 480 -6.64 -11.60 27.71
C THR A 480 -5.30 -11.72 26.99
N GLY A 481 -4.37 -12.48 27.58
CA GLY A 481 -3.01 -12.61 27.06
C GLY A 481 -2.94 -13.40 25.74
N GLN A 482 -2.21 -12.88 24.76
CA GLN A 482 -2.02 -13.50 23.45
C GLN A 482 -0.59 -13.31 22.95
N ILE A 483 -0.18 -14.13 21.98
CA ILE A 483 1.01 -13.89 21.15
C ILE A 483 0.52 -13.41 19.78
N SER A 484 1.16 -12.40 19.21
CA SER A 484 0.87 -11.92 17.86
C SER A 484 1.02 -13.03 16.81
N SER A 485 0.35 -12.88 15.67
CA SER A 485 0.35 -13.86 14.59
C SER A 485 1.75 -14.17 14.01
N ASP A 486 2.69 -13.23 14.13
CA ASP A 486 4.10 -13.41 13.74
C ASP A 486 4.95 -14.13 14.80
N GLY A 487 4.37 -14.44 15.97
CA GLY A 487 5.03 -15.12 17.07
C GLY A 487 5.99 -14.27 17.89
N ASN A 488 6.15 -12.97 17.58
CA ASN A 488 7.23 -12.14 18.13
C ASN A 488 6.81 -11.15 19.21
N SER A 489 5.51 -10.87 19.35
CA SER A 489 5.00 -9.85 20.27
C SER A 489 3.96 -10.41 21.23
N PHE A 490 3.93 -9.82 22.41
CA PHE A 490 3.00 -10.15 23.48
C PHE A 490 1.88 -9.10 23.53
N ILE A 491 0.64 -9.56 23.59
CA ILE A 491 -0.56 -8.72 23.57
C ILE A 491 -1.39 -8.99 24.84
N GLY A 492 -2.03 -7.95 25.37
CA GLY A 492 -2.97 -8.05 26.48
C GLY A 492 -2.31 -8.30 27.85
N THR A 493 -2.94 -9.14 28.66
CA THR A 493 -2.56 -9.34 30.07
C THR A 493 -1.73 -10.60 30.29
N MET A 494 -0.53 -10.45 30.83
CA MET A 494 0.48 -11.51 30.85
C MET A 494 1.52 -11.38 31.97
N TYR A 495 1.95 -12.54 32.49
CA TYR A 495 3.20 -12.73 33.21
C TYR A 495 4.37 -12.86 32.22
N LEU A 496 5.50 -12.21 32.49
CA LEU A 496 6.77 -12.40 31.78
C LEU A 496 7.91 -12.58 32.81
N GLY A 497 8.90 -13.42 32.54
CA GLY A 497 9.98 -13.71 33.48
C GLY A 497 11.13 -14.49 32.86
N ASP A 498 12.06 -14.93 33.71
CA ASP A 498 13.31 -15.60 33.31
C ASP A 498 14.04 -14.84 32.18
N TYR A 499 14.21 -13.54 32.37
CA TYR A 499 14.82 -12.66 31.38
C TYR A 499 16.26 -13.05 31.06
N VAL A 500 16.57 -13.12 29.78
CA VAL A 500 17.93 -13.39 29.30
C VAL A 500 18.38 -12.28 28.38
N THR A 501 19.64 -11.89 28.54
CA THR A 501 20.29 -10.91 27.69
C THR A 501 21.20 -11.62 26.69
N ASP A 502 20.93 -11.44 25.39
CA ASP A 502 21.81 -11.88 24.31
C ASP A 502 22.34 -10.65 23.54
N GLY A 503 23.64 -10.41 23.66
CA GLY A 503 24.28 -9.24 23.07
C GLY A 503 23.72 -7.92 23.63
N GLN A 504 22.89 -7.24 22.82
CA GLN A 504 22.30 -5.94 23.15
C GLN A 504 20.80 -6.01 23.47
N GLN A 505 20.18 -7.19 23.44
CA GLN A 505 18.73 -7.34 23.64
C GLN A 505 18.44 -8.22 24.85
N THR A 506 17.44 -7.82 25.63
CA THR A 506 16.92 -8.57 26.78
C THR A 506 15.50 -9.02 26.45
N TYR A 507 15.19 -10.30 26.66
CA TYR A 507 13.90 -10.89 26.33
C TYR A 507 13.50 -11.95 27.39
N PRO A 508 12.19 -12.15 27.64
CA PRO A 508 11.71 -13.14 28.60
C PRO A 508 11.80 -14.57 28.04
N ARG A 509 12.01 -15.55 28.91
CA ARG A 509 11.93 -17.00 28.58
C ARG A 509 10.79 -17.72 29.28
N ALA A 510 10.24 -17.11 30.32
CA ALA A 510 9.03 -17.56 30.96
C ALA A 510 7.93 -16.54 30.69
N PHE A 511 6.74 -17.03 30.38
CA PHE A 511 5.55 -16.24 30.17
C PHE A 511 4.30 -17.10 30.40
N ALA A 512 3.20 -16.45 30.79
CA ALA A 512 1.88 -17.08 30.90
C ALA A 512 0.77 -16.04 30.67
N PRO A 513 -0.18 -16.31 29.76
CA PRO A 513 -1.30 -15.41 29.53
C PRO A 513 -2.30 -15.45 30.70
N ALA A 514 -3.01 -14.34 30.92
CA ALA A 514 -4.25 -14.37 31.71
C ALA A 514 -5.41 -14.68 30.77
N ILE A 515 -6.01 -15.88 30.88
CA ILE A 515 -7.24 -16.23 30.14
C ILE A 515 -8.50 -16.05 30.99
N SER A 516 -8.38 -16.09 32.32
CA SER A 516 -9.44 -15.77 33.27
C SER A 516 -8.87 -15.35 34.61
N GLY A 517 -9.71 -14.82 35.50
CA GLY A 517 -9.32 -14.33 36.82
C GLY A 517 -9.70 -12.87 37.02
N ASP A 518 -9.25 -12.28 38.12
CA ASP A 518 -9.59 -10.91 38.50
C ASP A 518 -8.30 -10.10 38.72
N LEU A 519 -8.23 -8.89 38.13
CA LEU A 519 -7.23 -7.87 38.45
C LEU A 519 -7.85 -6.82 39.36
N ASN A 520 -7.32 -6.65 40.57
CA ASN A 520 -7.76 -5.62 41.49
C ASN A 520 -6.76 -4.48 41.49
N ILE A 521 -7.25 -3.26 41.31
CA ILE A 521 -6.44 -2.04 41.33
C ILE A 521 -7.02 -1.10 42.37
N VAL A 522 -6.16 -0.56 43.23
CA VAL A 522 -6.48 0.52 44.17
C VAL A 522 -5.62 1.73 43.81
N ASN A 523 -6.27 2.80 43.37
CA ASN A 523 -5.63 4.09 43.13
C ASN A 523 -5.55 4.86 44.46
N LEU A 524 -4.33 5.00 45.00
CA LEU A 524 -4.07 5.70 46.26
C LEU A 524 -3.89 7.22 46.06
N GLY A 525 -3.91 7.70 44.81
CA GLY A 525 -3.67 9.07 44.42
C GLY A 525 -2.18 9.43 44.30
N ASN A 526 -1.89 10.56 43.64
CA ASN A 526 -0.54 11.05 43.38
C ASN A 526 0.38 10.05 42.66
N GLY A 527 -0.19 9.21 41.78
CA GLY A 527 0.54 8.19 41.02
C GLY A 527 0.83 6.90 41.81
N ALA A 528 0.38 6.77 43.06
CA ALA A 528 0.52 5.56 43.85
C ALA A 528 -0.63 4.57 43.62
N TYR A 529 -0.30 3.29 43.46
CA TYR A 529 -1.23 2.20 43.21
C TYR A 529 -0.92 0.96 44.05
N GLU A 530 -1.95 0.18 44.36
CA GLU A 530 -1.84 -1.22 44.81
C GLU A 530 -2.54 -2.11 43.79
N LEU A 531 -1.86 -3.18 43.35
CA LEU A 531 -2.37 -4.18 42.44
C LEU A 531 -2.37 -5.54 43.12
N SER A 532 -3.43 -6.32 42.92
CA SER A 532 -3.45 -7.74 43.28
C SER A 532 -4.25 -8.54 42.26
N PHE A 533 -3.73 -9.71 41.89
CA PHE A 533 -4.36 -10.54 40.88
C PHE A 533 -4.17 -12.03 41.15
N THR A 534 -5.15 -12.78 40.67
CA THR A 534 -5.12 -14.23 40.54
C THR A 534 -5.69 -14.56 39.17
N PHE A 535 -4.86 -15.16 38.32
CA PHE A 535 -5.24 -15.53 36.96
C PHE A 535 -5.03 -17.02 36.71
N MET A 536 -5.80 -17.56 35.77
CA MET A 536 -5.56 -18.87 35.17
C MET A 536 -4.89 -18.68 33.81
N ASP A 537 -3.89 -19.51 33.52
CA ASP A 537 -3.26 -19.57 32.19
C ASP A 537 -3.93 -20.60 31.27
N ASP A 538 -3.46 -20.63 30.02
CA ASP A 538 -3.95 -21.51 28.95
C ASP A 538 -3.50 -22.99 29.08
N LYS A 539 -2.80 -23.34 30.17
CA LYS A 539 -2.45 -24.72 30.56
C LYS A 539 -3.09 -25.16 31.87
N GLY A 540 -3.93 -24.33 32.46
CA GLY A 540 -4.64 -24.64 33.70
C GLY A 540 -3.78 -24.45 34.95
N HIS A 541 -2.77 -23.58 34.91
CA HIS A 541 -2.00 -23.16 36.08
C HIS A 541 -2.44 -21.79 36.57
N GLU A 542 -2.60 -21.68 37.89
CA GLU A 542 -2.90 -20.40 38.53
C GLU A 542 -1.62 -19.58 38.71
N TRP A 543 -1.64 -18.30 38.38
CA TRP A 543 -0.56 -17.38 38.71
C TRP A 543 -1.06 -16.12 39.43
N THR A 544 -0.28 -15.70 40.43
CA THR A 544 -0.69 -14.66 41.39
C THR A 544 0.39 -13.62 41.61
N GLY A 545 -0.01 -12.40 41.97
CA GLY A 545 0.92 -11.32 42.28
C GLY A 545 0.27 -10.20 43.08
N GLU A 546 1.12 -9.48 43.81
CA GLU A 546 0.77 -8.28 44.55
C GLU A 546 1.87 -7.25 44.32
N TRP A 547 1.50 -6.01 44.05
CA TRP A 547 2.45 -4.91 43.87
C TRP A 547 1.91 -3.63 44.49
N SER A 548 2.79 -2.81 45.05
CA SER A 548 2.45 -1.48 45.55
C SER A 548 3.58 -0.51 45.30
N GLY A 549 3.28 0.65 44.72
CA GLY A 549 4.32 1.61 44.37
C GLY A 549 3.77 2.80 43.59
N ASN A 550 4.67 3.69 43.17
CA ASN A 550 4.32 4.76 42.25
C ASN A 550 4.53 4.30 40.81
N MET A 551 3.61 4.66 39.92
CA MET A 551 3.70 4.39 38.49
C MET A 551 4.04 5.68 37.73
N ALA A 552 4.98 5.59 36.79
CA ALA A 552 5.18 6.65 35.80
C ALA A 552 3.95 6.70 34.87
N VAL A 553 3.54 7.89 34.45
CA VAL A 553 2.37 8.07 33.57
C VAL A 553 2.83 8.69 32.27
N SER A 554 2.47 8.07 31.15
CA SER A 554 2.69 8.57 29.79
C SER A 554 1.38 8.66 29.02
N ASP A 555 1.30 9.62 28.08
CA ASP A 555 0.17 9.81 27.18
C ASP A 555 0.56 9.30 25.79
N GLY A 556 0.09 8.11 25.44
CA GLY A 556 0.32 7.48 24.13
C GLY A 556 -0.61 8.01 23.03
N THR A 557 -1.53 8.93 23.33
CA THR A 557 -2.46 9.44 22.31
C THR A 557 -1.77 10.31 21.25
N GLU A 558 -0.57 10.81 21.51
CA GLU A 558 0.22 11.55 20.50
C GLU A 558 0.76 10.62 19.40
N ASP A 559 1.10 9.35 19.70
CA ASP A 559 1.42 8.33 18.68
C ASP A 559 0.17 7.93 17.88
N LEU A 560 -1.02 8.04 18.48
CA LEU A 560 -2.28 7.90 17.75
C LEU A 560 -2.57 9.09 16.81
N SER A 561 -1.91 10.24 16.95
CA SER A 561 -2.13 11.36 16.02
C SER A 561 -1.45 11.16 14.66
N VAL A 562 -0.47 10.26 14.59
CA VAL A 562 0.15 9.79 13.35
C VAL A 562 -0.66 8.65 12.73
N SER A 563 -1.33 7.82 13.55
CA SER A 563 -2.16 6.70 13.06
C SER A 563 -3.65 7.02 12.86
N LYS A 564 -4.20 8.08 13.45
CA LYS A 564 -5.59 8.54 13.23
C LYS A 564 -5.80 9.30 11.93
N VAL A 565 -4.73 9.64 11.20
CA VAL A 565 -4.83 9.98 9.77
C VAL A 565 -5.12 8.72 8.93
N CYS A 566 -4.83 7.52 9.45
CA CYS A 566 -4.98 6.22 8.78
C CYS A 566 -6.14 5.34 9.27
N ARG A 567 -7.05 5.80 10.15
CA ARG A 567 -8.22 4.99 10.59
C ARG A 567 -9.58 5.71 10.52
N ARG A 568 -9.69 6.72 9.65
CA ARG A 568 -10.99 7.13 9.12
C ARG A 568 -11.00 6.94 7.61
N ARG A 569 -11.24 5.71 7.19
CA ARG A 569 -12.13 5.36 6.08
C ARG A 569 -12.43 3.88 6.11
#